data_AF-A0A179UHX5-F1
#
_entry.id   AF-A0A179UHX5-F1
#
_cell.length_a   1.000
_cell.length_b   1.000
_cell.length_c   1.000
_cell.angle_alpha   90.00
_cell.angle_beta   90.00
_cell.angle_gamma   90.00
#
_symmetry.space_group_name_H-M   'P 1'
#
loop_
_entity.id
_entity.type
_entity.pdbx_description
1 polymer ?
#
loop_
_entity_poly.entity_id
_entity_poly.type
_entity_poly.pdbx_seq_one_letter_code
_entity_poly.pdbx_strand_id
1 'polypeptide(L)'
;MIIVFPRVPAWWEIATAAIGIGVVVCPCPVLAVAHDIKYRAEASKASIFVGDTVSISKFKTIQRETPKNAVFKDVLPKTKWSDPSVIYFTSGTTGMPKMVLHDQVSYPLAHVLTSSLWLGLGEGSMGMVRCLGLRRSPVRAGDCQAFNAESALGNLHDIPLLLSAPLPPLIGSLCYLQGTETTLVCGNLKGGKIKYSSMGLPVPGVPLTDVNEKGDESPPFEEGKIAIATTTSSGARTINVFSSYMSPDRKVMLPQQQGRSCSWYLTGDRAYKDEDEYLWFVSPFEVESVLKKHAAVIESAVMASPDPDRVKVVKAFIVLQEEFKLQNPDSLIAEIQKFCKKETAPYKYSQQIQFVEPSFLLKTISGKIKRVKLRALKKALATRGVKI
;
A
#
# COMPACT_ATOMS: atom_id res chain seq x y z
N MET A 1 -19.63 -3.10 10.45
CA MET A 1 -19.16 -2.78 11.81
C MET A 1 -17.87 -1.99 11.72
N ILE A 2 -17.79 -0.79 12.29
CA ILE A 2 -16.52 -0.08 12.43
C ILE A 2 -15.83 -0.56 13.72
N ILE A 3 -14.56 -0.96 13.60
CA ILE A 3 -13.74 -1.38 14.73
C ILE A 3 -12.52 -0.47 14.89
N VAL A 4 -12.35 0.09 16.08
CA VAL A 4 -11.31 1.07 16.43
C VAL A 4 -10.68 0.68 17.77
N PHE A 5 -9.75 -0.29 17.74
CA PHE A 5 -8.94 -0.62 18.90
C PHE A 5 -7.46 -0.37 18.65
N PRO A 6 -6.68 -0.12 19.72
CA PRO A 6 -5.25 -0.35 19.69
C PRO A 6 -4.96 -1.84 19.45
N ARG A 7 -3.69 -2.23 19.34
CA ARG A 7 -3.34 -3.65 19.20
C ARG A 7 -3.52 -4.39 20.52
N VAL A 8 -4.71 -4.94 20.68
CA VAL A 8 -5.07 -5.84 21.77
C VAL A 8 -5.66 -7.12 21.18
N PRO A 9 -5.53 -8.28 21.85
CA PRO A 9 -6.10 -9.55 21.38
C PRO A 9 -7.60 -9.45 21.05
N ALA A 10 -8.35 -8.67 21.84
CA ALA A 10 -9.77 -8.41 21.63
C ALA A 10 -10.10 -7.90 20.21
N TRP A 11 -9.18 -7.17 19.54
CA TRP A 11 -9.40 -6.75 18.15
C TRP A 11 -9.55 -7.96 17.22
N TRP A 12 -8.69 -8.98 17.39
CA TRP A 12 -8.70 -10.20 16.58
C TRP A 12 -9.89 -11.09 16.91
N GLU A 13 -10.20 -11.26 18.18
CA GLU A 13 -11.37 -12.02 18.64
C GLU A 13 -12.66 -11.45 18.05
N ILE A 14 -12.83 -10.13 18.15
CA ILE A 14 -14.04 -9.44 17.65
C ILE A 14 -14.07 -9.46 16.12
N ALA A 15 -12.95 -9.21 15.44
CA ALA A 15 -12.91 -9.18 13.99
C ALA A 15 -13.17 -10.56 13.37
N THR A 16 -12.52 -11.61 13.87
CA THR A 16 -12.70 -12.98 13.35
C THR A 16 -14.08 -13.53 13.67
N ALA A 17 -14.60 -13.29 14.88
CA ALA A 17 -15.98 -13.64 15.22
C ALA A 17 -16.96 -12.92 14.31
N ALA A 18 -16.81 -11.59 14.11
CA ALA A 18 -17.66 -10.81 13.21
C ALA A 18 -17.64 -11.35 11.77
N ILE A 19 -16.46 -11.64 11.22
CA ILE A 19 -16.33 -12.23 9.88
C ILE A 19 -17.05 -13.58 9.81
N GLY A 20 -16.84 -14.45 10.79
CA GLY A 20 -17.42 -15.79 10.85
C GLY A 20 -18.96 -15.80 10.93
N ILE A 21 -19.56 -14.73 11.42
CA ILE A 21 -21.02 -14.58 11.53
C ILE A 21 -21.63 -13.72 10.41
N GLY A 22 -20.83 -13.35 9.40
CA GLY A 22 -21.26 -12.55 8.26
C GLY A 22 -21.43 -11.05 8.54
N VAL A 23 -20.84 -10.54 9.63
CA VAL A 23 -20.76 -9.09 9.87
C VAL A 23 -19.57 -8.54 9.09
N VAL A 24 -19.85 -7.62 8.18
CA VAL A 24 -18.81 -6.92 7.41
C VAL A 24 -17.99 -6.02 8.33
N VAL A 25 -16.70 -6.33 8.49
CA VAL A 25 -15.79 -5.57 9.36
C VAL A 25 -15.19 -4.40 8.60
N CYS A 26 -15.13 -3.23 9.22
CA CYS A 26 -14.52 -2.03 8.68
C CYS A 26 -13.47 -1.50 9.66
N PRO A 27 -12.21 -1.94 9.56
CA PRO A 27 -11.14 -1.48 10.43
C PRO A 27 -10.88 0.02 10.25
N CYS A 28 -10.68 0.72 11.37
CA CYS A 28 -10.32 2.13 11.38
C CYS A 28 -9.17 2.36 12.37
N PRO A 29 -8.14 3.15 12.00
CA PRO A 29 -7.01 3.40 12.88
C PRO A 29 -7.42 4.24 14.09
N VAL A 30 -6.85 3.97 15.26
CA VAL A 30 -7.05 4.77 16.50
C VAL A 30 -6.66 6.25 16.36
N LEU A 31 -5.79 6.54 15.39
CA LEU A 31 -5.37 7.90 15.03
C LEU A 31 -6.44 8.69 14.26
N ALA A 32 -7.51 8.03 13.80
CA ALA A 32 -8.63 8.71 13.16
C ALA A 32 -9.25 9.75 14.11
N VAL A 33 -9.53 10.92 13.57
CA VAL A 33 -10.24 12.00 14.30
C VAL A 33 -11.74 11.94 13.98
N ALA A 34 -12.55 12.71 14.72
CA ALA A 34 -14.01 12.59 14.67
C ALA A 34 -14.59 12.69 13.24
N HIS A 35 -14.09 13.61 12.41
CA HIS A 35 -14.57 13.74 11.03
C HIS A 35 -14.20 12.54 10.14
N ASP A 36 -13.04 11.90 10.35
CA ASP A 36 -12.67 10.68 9.62
C ASP A 36 -13.60 9.52 10.00
N ILE A 37 -13.91 9.38 11.29
CA ILE A 37 -14.80 8.35 11.80
C ILE A 37 -16.22 8.58 11.28
N LYS A 38 -16.70 9.82 11.28
CA LYS A 38 -18.00 10.22 10.73
C LYS A 38 -18.11 9.83 9.27
N TYR A 39 -17.16 10.27 8.45
CA TYR A 39 -17.13 9.94 7.01
C TYR A 39 -17.20 8.43 6.78
N ARG A 40 -16.41 7.65 7.52
CA ARG A 40 -16.41 6.18 7.41
C ARG A 40 -17.73 5.57 7.83
N ALA A 41 -18.33 6.04 8.93
CA ALA A 41 -19.60 5.55 9.44
C ALA A 41 -20.75 5.82 8.46
N GLU A 42 -20.81 7.02 7.88
CA GLU A 42 -21.80 7.42 6.90
C GLU A 42 -21.62 6.66 5.58
N ALA A 43 -20.40 6.64 5.03
CA ALA A 43 -20.11 5.99 3.75
C ALA A 43 -20.36 4.47 3.82
N SER A 44 -19.92 3.81 4.89
CA SER A 44 -20.13 2.37 5.08
C SER A 44 -21.53 2.02 5.58
N LYS A 45 -22.33 3.02 6.00
CA LYS A 45 -23.62 2.84 6.70
C LYS A 45 -23.47 1.91 7.91
N ALA A 46 -22.40 2.09 8.68
CA ALA A 46 -22.08 1.21 9.80
C ALA A 46 -23.20 1.23 10.85
N SER A 47 -23.69 0.04 11.19
CA SER A 47 -24.69 -0.16 12.25
C SER A 47 -24.08 -0.50 13.61
N ILE A 48 -22.80 -0.86 13.66
CA ILE A 48 -22.12 -1.28 14.89
C ILE A 48 -20.78 -0.54 14.94
N PHE A 49 -20.49 0.11 16.07
CA PHE A 49 -19.21 0.72 16.38
C PHE A 49 -18.61 0.05 17.61
N VAL A 50 -17.37 -0.39 17.50
CA VAL A 50 -16.64 -1.03 18.59
C VAL A 50 -15.29 -0.34 18.74
N GLY A 51 -14.91 0.04 19.95
CA GLY A 51 -13.59 0.62 20.20
C GLY A 51 -13.29 0.78 21.69
N ASP A 52 -12.10 1.30 21.99
CA ASP A 52 -11.70 1.64 23.35
C ASP A 52 -12.40 2.90 23.86
N THR A 53 -12.24 3.23 25.15
CA THR A 53 -12.89 4.38 25.79
C THR A 53 -12.59 5.70 25.05
N VAL A 54 -11.38 5.87 24.53
CA VAL A 54 -10.94 7.06 23.79
C VAL A 54 -11.60 7.13 22.42
N SER A 55 -11.71 6.01 21.70
CA SER A 55 -12.35 5.97 20.38
C SER A 55 -13.87 6.11 20.51
N ILE A 56 -14.47 5.52 21.54
CA ILE A 56 -15.89 5.67 21.86
C ILE A 56 -16.21 7.13 22.23
N SER A 57 -15.36 7.83 22.99
CA SER A 57 -15.61 9.24 23.32
C SER A 57 -15.60 10.13 22.07
N LYS A 58 -14.66 9.90 21.14
CA LYS A 58 -14.64 10.56 19.82
C LYS A 58 -15.88 10.23 18.97
N PHE A 59 -16.43 9.03 19.07
CA PHE A 59 -17.65 8.67 18.34
C PHE A 59 -18.90 9.28 18.98
N LYS A 60 -18.98 9.37 20.31
CA LYS A 60 -20.11 9.96 21.04
C LYS A 60 -20.36 11.42 20.65
N THR A 61 -19.32 12.18 20.30
CA THR A 61 -19.48 13.57 19.84
C THR A 61 -20.24 13.69 18.52
N ILE A 62 -20.17 12.67 17.65
CA ILE A 62 -20.81 12.65 16.33
C ILE A 62 -22.03 11.71 16.28
N GLN A 63 -22.35 11.00 17.36
CA GLN A 63 -23.35 9.92 17.36
C GLN A 63 -24.72 10.37 16.83
N ARG A 64 -25.16 11.58 17.20
CA ARG A 64 -26.47 12.14 16.78
C ARG A 64 -26.58 12.33 15.26
N GLU A 65 -25.45 12.37 14.57
CA GLU A 65 -25.32 12.60 13.13
C GLU A 65 -25.05 11.29 12.35
N THR A 66 -24.93 10.15 13.05
CA THR A 66 -24.61 8.82 12.48
C THR A 66 -25.83 7.87 12.49
N PRO A 67 -25.83 6.76 11.72
CA PRO A 67 -27.02 5.91 11.55
C PRO A 67 -27.56 5.34 12.87
N LYS A 68 -28.88 5.47 13.09
CA LYS A 68 -29.55 5.13 14.37
C LYS A 68 -29.81 3.63 14.61
N ASN A 69 -29.57 2.76 13.63
CA ASN A 69 -30.17 1.41 13.60
C ASN A 69 -29.15 0.30 13.88
N ALA A 70 -28.53 0.32 15.06
CA ALA A 70 -27.76 -0.80 15.57
C ALA A 70 -28.72 -1.90 16.06
N VAL A 71 -28.60 -3.12 15.52
CA VAL A 71 -29.49 -4.26 15.86
C VAL A 71 -28.65 -5.46 16.29
N PHE A 72 -29.10 -6.14 17.34
CA PHE A 72 -28.53 -7.38 17.85
C PHE A 72 -29.15 -8.60 17.14
N LYS A 73 -28.36 -9.65 16.86
CA LYS A 73 -28.81 -10.88 16.19
C LYS A 73 -28.34 -12.11 16.97
N ASP A 74 -29.29 -12.94 17.39
CA ASP A 74 -29.05 -14.17 18.18
C ASP A 74 -28.85 -15.44 17.33
N VAL A 75 -29.15 -15.39 16.02
CA VAL A 75 -28.92 -16.50 15.10
C VAL A 75 -27.99 -16.04 13.99
N LEU A 76 -26.83 -16.70 13.93
CA LEU A 76 -25.73 -16.32 13.05
C LEU A 76 -25.89 -17.10 11.73
N PRO A 77 -26.10 -16.41 10.59
CA PRO A 77 -26.24 -17.08 9.30
C PRO A 77 -24.90 -17.69 8.88
N LYS A 78 -24.95 -18.85 8.20
CA LYS A 78 -23.78 -19.38 7.50
C LYS A 78 -23.42 -18.45 6.34
N THR A 79 -22.18 -18.02 6.26
CA THR A 79 -21.67 -17.17 5.18
C THR A 79 -21.38 -17.98 3.92
N LYS A 80 -21.71 -17.43 2.75
CA LYS A 80 -21.26 -17.92 1.45
C LYS A 80 -19.90 -17.36 1.10
N TRP A 81 -19.19 -18.04 0.21
CA TRP A 81 -17.87 -17.62 -0.29
C TRP A 81 -17.88 -16.23 -0.95
N SER A 82 -19.00 -15.84 -1.57
CA SER A 82 -19.20 -14.54 -2.22
C SER A 82 -19.76 -13.45 -1.30
N ASP A 83 -20.06 -13.77 -0.03
CA ASP A 83 -20.58 -12.78 0.91
C ASP A 83 -19.49 -11.75 1.26
N PRO A 84 -19.86 -10.48 1.50
CA PRO A 84 -18.93 -9.47 1.94
C PRO A 84 -18.34 -9.80 3.32
N SER A 85 -17.04 -9.56 3.50
CA SER A 85 -16.28 -9.90 4.71
C SER A 85 -15.65 -8.65 5.34
N VAL A 86 -14.89 -7.87 4.57
CA VAL A 86 -14.13 -6.72 5.10
C VAL A 86 -14.22 -5.54 4.14
N ILE A 87 -14.38 -4.33 4.69
CA ILE A 87 -14.25 -3.07 3.96
C ILE A 87 -13.05 -2.30 4.50
N TYR A 88 -12.07 -2.05 3.65
CA TYR A 88 -10.98 -1.13 3.93
C TYR A 88 -11.21 0.22 3.26
N PHE A 89 -10.84 1.30 3.94
CA PHE A 89 -10.77 2.62 3.34
C PHE A 89 -9.33 2.90 2.91
N THR A 90 -9.14 3.22 1.63
CA THR A 90 -7.81 3.58 1.10
C THR A 90 -7.28 4.87 1.72
N SER A 91 -5.96 5.07 1.69
CA SER A 91 -5.33 6.26 2.29
C SER A 91 -5.59 7.60 1.56
N GLY A 92 -6.40 7.60 0.49
CA GLY A 92 -6.81 8.83 -0.20
C GLY A 92 -5.68 9.63 -0.84
N THR A 93 -4.64 8.98 -1.37
CA THR A 93 -3.51 9.67 -2.03
C THR A 93 -3.93 10.40 -3.32
N THR A 94 -5.03 9.96 -3.93
CA THR A 94 -5.60 10.47 -5.19
C THR A 94 -6.99 11.12 -5.04
N GLY A 95 -7.52 11.26 -3.83
CA GLY A 95 -8.87 11.79 -3.57
C GLY A 95 -9.39 11.37 -2.20
N MET A 96 -10.72 11.39 -2.02
CA MET A 96 -11.34 10.85 -0.80
C MET A 96 -11.08 9.33 -0.68
N PRO A 97 -10.90 8.79 0.54
CA PRO A 97 -10.77 7.36 0.78
C PRO A 97 -11.88 6.54 0.11
N LYS A 98 -11.52 5.52 -0.66
CA LYS A 98 -12.49 4.62 -1.32
C LYS A 98 -12.74 3.39 -0.46
N MET A 99 -13.97 2.86 -0.46
CA MET A 99 -14.30 1.61 0.21
C MET A 99 -13.94 0.42 -0.68
N VAL A 100 -12.92 -0.32 -0.28
CA VAL A 100 -12.44 -1.54 -0.91
C VAL A 100 -13.11 -2.71 -0.20
N LEU A 101 -14.03 -3.37 -0.91
CA LEU A 101 -14.76 -4.51 -0.38
C LEU A 101 -14.04 -5.81 -0.72
N HIS A 102 -13.77 -6.63 0.29
CA HIS A 102 -13.39 -8.03 0.15
C HIS A 102 -14.52 -8.94 0.60
N ASP A 103 -14.63 -10.10 -0.04
CA ASP A 103 -15.51 -11.20 0.29
C ASP A 103 -14.84 -12.24 1.21
N GLN A 104 -15.59 -13.27 1.57
CA GLN A 104 -15.15 -14.34 2.47
C GLN A 104 -14.01 -15.21 1.91
N VAL A 105 -13.63 -15.04 0.64
CA VAL A 105 -12.49 -15.77 0.02
C VAL A 105 -11.31 -14.84 -0.20
N SER A 106 -11.53 -13.70 -0.86
CA SER A 106 -10.48 -12.82 -1.35
C SER A 106 -9.59 -12.23 -0.26
N TYR A 107 -10.11 -12.17 0.97
CA TYR A 107 -9.32 -11.76 2.13
C TYR A 107 -8.78 -12.94 2.93
N PRO A 108 -9.61 -13.82 3.53
CA PRO A 108 -9.12 -14.82 4.47
C PRO A 108 -8.24 -15.89 3.79
N LEU A 109 -8.66 -16.39 2.62
CA LEU A 109 -7.92 -17.44 1.91
C LEU A 109 -6.59 -16.91 1.33
N ALA A 110 -6.58 -15.68 0.82
CA ALA A 110 -5.36 -15.11 0.26
C ALA A 110 -4.29 -14.83 1.34
N HIS A 111 -4.69 -14.59 2.59
CA HIS A 111 -3.77 -14.51 3.71
C HIS A 111 -3.14 -15.87 4.08
N VAL A 112 -3.80 -16.99 3.81
CA VAL A 112 -3.20 -18.33 3.93
C VAL A 112 -2.01 -18.45 2.97
N LEU A 113 -2.16 -18.05 1.71
CA LEU A 113 -1.06 -18.05 0.72
C LEU A 113 0.11 -17.17 1.16
N THR A 114 -0.20 -16.01 1.73
CA THR A 114 0.81 -15.09 2.27
C THR A 114 1.61 -15.75 3.40
N SER A 115 0.92 -16.41 4.32
CA SER A 115 1.53 -17.08 5.47
C SER A 115 2.42 -18.25 5.06
N SER A 116 1.97 -19.09 4.12
CA SER A 116 2.65 -20.33 3.78
C SER A 116 3.74 -20.14 2.74
N LEU A 117 3.48 -19.39 1.67
CA LEU A 117 4.37 -19.29 0.52
C LEU A 117 5.42 -18.19 0.66
N TRP A 118 5.06 -17.07 1.27
CA TRP A 118 5.96 -15.94 1.40
C TRP A 118 6.63 -15.88 2.78
N LEU A 119 5.85 -15.94 3.86
CA LEU A 119 6.42 -15.97 5.21
C LEU A 119 6.96 -17.35 5.62
N GLY A 120 6.56 -18.41 4.90
CA GLY A 120 7.07 -19.75 5.15
C GLY A 120 6.60 -20.39 6.45
N LEU A 121 5.49 -19.90 7.01
CA LEU A 121 4.96 -20.32 8.31
C LEU A 121 4.33 -21.70 8.18
N GLY A 122 4.78 -22.62 9.04
CA GLY A 122 4.18 -23.94 9.22
C GLY A 122 3.40 -24.02 10.53
N GLU A 123 2.79 -25.19 10.76
CA GLU A 123 2.14 -25.49 12.03
C GLU A 123 3.13 -25.33 13.20
N GLY A 124 2.72 -24.63 14.27
CA GLY A 124 3.59 -24.28 15.40
C GLY A 124 4.51 -23.06 15.19
N SER A 125 4.55 -22.46 14.00
CA SER A 125 5.33 -21.24 13.76
C SER A 125 4.67 -20.01 14.41
N MET A 126 5.46 -19.21 15.13
CA MET A 126 5.02 -17.90 15.63
C MET A 126 5.47 -16.78 14.68
N GLY A 127 4.51 -16.05 14.13
CA GLY A 127 4.74 -14.86 13.31
C GLY A 127 4.44 -13.58 14.08
N MET A 128 5.23 -12.53 13.85
CA MET A 128 4.93 -11.18 14.35
C MET A 128 4.46 -10.28 13.21
N VAL A 129 3.27 -9.71 13.38
CA VAL A 129 2.48 -9.03 12.34
C VAL A 129 2.09 -7.63 12.82
N ARG A 130 2.13 -6.63 11.93
CA ARG A 130 1.76 -5.23 12.25
C ARG A 130 0.54 -4.79 11.44
N CYS A 131 -0.62 -4.70 12.09
CA CYS A 131 -1.75 -3.88 11.61
C CYS A 131 -1.54 -2.39 11.98
N LEU A 132 -2.03 -1.50 11.11
CA LEU A 132 -2.05 -0.03 11.21
C LEU A 132 -1.86 0.52 12.65
N GLY A 133 -0.65 1.04 12.96
CA GLY A 133 -0.36 1.93 14.11
C GLY A 133 0.30 1.30 15.36
N LEU A 134 1.64 1.10 15.35
CA LEU A 134 2.72 0.88 16.40
C LEU A 134 2.61 0.08 17.76
N ARG A 135 3.27 -1.13 17.88
CA ARG A 135 3.54 -2.16 18.99
C ARG A 135 2.45 -3.12 19.57
N ARG A 136 2.59 -4.43 19.89
CA ARG A 136 3.17 -5.73 19.37
C ARG A 136 2.20 -6.82 19.91
N SER A 137 1.82 -7.86 19.15
CA SER A 137 1.10 -9.04 19.71
C SER A 137 1.48 -10.33 18.93
N PRO A 138 1.68 -11.48 19.61
CA PRO A 138 1.90 -12.76 18.93
C PRO A 138 0.60 -13.25 18.31
N VAL A 139 0.64 -13.69 17.05
CA VAL A 139 -0.53 -14.29 16.39
C VAL A 139 -0.11 -15.60 15.71
N ARG A 140 -1.00 -16.61 15.77
CA ARG A 140 -0.77 -17.93 15.15
C ARG A 140 -0.83 -17.81 13.62
N ALA A 141 -0.21 -18.78 12.92
CA ALA A 141 0.01 -18.77 11.47
C ALA A 141 -1.23 -18.47 10.59
N GLY A 142 -2.46 -18.64 11.10
CA GLY A 142 -3.71 -18.34 10.39
C GLY A 142 -4.15 -16.86 10.36
N ASP A 143 -3.51 -15.98 11.12
CA ASP A 143 -3.94 -14.57 11.29
C ASP A 143 -2.93 -13.56 10.71
N CYS A 144 -2.08 -14.01 9.79
CA CYS A 144 -0.92 -13.23 9.37
C CYS A 144 -1.23 -12.15 8.32
N GLN A 145 -1.06 -10.87 8.70
CA GLN A 145 -1.06 -9.70 7.82
C GLN A 145 0.31 -9.00 7.86
N ALA A 146 0.95 -8.74 6.73
CA ALA A 146 2.30 -8.19 6.74
C ALA A 146 2.34 -6.65 6.65
N PHE A 147 3.38 -6.00 7.23
CA PHE A 147 4.11 -4.78 6.76
C PHE A 147 4.86 -3.97 7.87
N ASN A 148 6.15 -3.68 7.60
CA ASN A 148 7.14 -2.66 8.05
C ASN A 148 7.43 -2.35 9.55
N ALA A 149 8.73 -2.27 9.90
CA ALA A 149 9.30 -2.19 11.24
C ALA A 149 10.29 -1.02 11.41
N GLU A 150 10.07 -0.18 12.43
CA GLU A 150 11.05 0.86 12.84
C GLU A 150 11.10 1.05 14.38
N SER A 151 10.61 0.08 15.15
CA SER A 151 10.67 0.11 16.64
C SER A 151 11.01 -1.25 17.27
N ALA A 152 11.71 -2.11 16.52
CA ALA A 152 11.92 -3.52 16.84
C ALA A 152 13.05 -3.81 17.86
N LEU A 153 13.99 -2.90 18.06
CA LEU A 153 15.28 -3.22 18.71
C LEU A 153 15.24 -3.45 20.24
N GLY A 154 14.27 -2.91 20.98
CA GLY A 154 14.35 -2.87 22.46
C GLY A 154 13.94 -4.13 23.26
N ASN A 155 13.36 -5.16 22.63
CA ASN A 155 12.78 -6.32 23.35
C ASN A 155 13.24 -7.68 22.76
N LEU A 156 14.41 -7.71 22.09
CA LEU A 156 14.94 -8.92 21.43
C LEU A 156 15.54 -9.96 22.40
N HIS A 157 15.69 -9.62 23.68
CA HIS A 157 16.44 -10.45 24.63
C HIS A 157 15.63 -11.58 25.30
N ASP A 158 14.29 -11.50 25.34
CA ASP A 158 13.50 -12.39 26.22
C ASP A 158 12.50 -13.33 25.51
N ILE A 159 12.51 -13.41 24.17
CA ILE A 159 11.58 -14.28 23.42
C ILE A 159 12.34 -15.01 22.30
N PRO A 160 12.28 -16.35 22.20
CA PRO A 160 12.85 -17.09 21.08
C PRO A 160 12.00 -16.85 19.82
N LEU A 161 12.34 -15.80 19.07
CA LEU A 161 11.68 -15.40 17.82
C LEU A 161 12.48 -15.92 16.62
N LEU A 162 11.87 -16.77 15.79
CA LEU A 162 12.55 -17.33 14.61
C LEU A 162 12.61 -16.35 13.42
N LEU A 163 11.65 -15.41 13.29
CA LEU A 163 11.61 -14.45 12.19
C LEU A 163 11.03 -13.11 12.67
N SER A 164 11.88 -12.09 12.78
CA SER A 164 11.45 -10.69 12.81
C SER A 164 11.82 -10.07 11.46
N ALA A 165 10.92 -9.26 10.88
CA ALA A 165 11.20 -8.52 9.64
C ALA A 165 11.53 -7.05 9.96
N PRO A 166 12.81 -6.70 10.24
CA PRO A 166 13.32 -5.35 10.13
C PRO A 166 13.78 -5.07 8.69
N LEU A 167 13.78 -3.80 8.27
CA LEU A 167 14.56 -3.30 7.13
C LEU A 167 15.45 -2.14 7.62
N PRO A 168 16.60 -1.82 6.99
CA PRO A 168 17.33 -2.52 5.93
C PRO A 168 18.87 -2.50 6.20
N PRO A 169 19.44 -3.55 6.83
CA PRO A 169 20.68 -4.03 6.20
C PRO A 169 20.84 -5.56 6.13
N LEU A 170 19.96 -6.35 6.76
CA LEU A 170 20.16 -7.81 6.88
C LEU A 170 19.05 -8.70 6.26
N ILE A 171 17.99 -8.11 5.70
CA ILE A 171 16.98 -8.84 4.91
C ILE A 171 16.77 -8.10 3.59
N GLY A 172 17.67 -8.29 2.63
CA GLY A 172 17.46 -7.85 1.25
C GLY A 172 16.51 -8.77 0.45
N SER A 173 15.95 -9.79 1.10
CA SER A 173 15.41 -11.00 0.46
C SER A 173 13.88 -11.12 0.40
N LEU A 174 13.12 -10.18 0.97
CA LEU A 174 11.65 -10.26 1.09
C LEU A 174 10.94 -9.02 0.52
N CYS A 175 11.30 -8.59 -0.69
CA CYS A 175 10.49 -7.63 -1.46
C CYS A 175 9.23 -8.31 -2.01
N TYR A 176 8.10 -7.60 -2.01
CA TYR A 176 6.77 -8.09 -2.43
C TYR A 176 5.84 -6.94 -2.83
N LEU A 177 4.76 -7.25 -3.58
CA LEU A 177 3.68 -6.33 -3.92
C LEU A 177 2.37 -6.75 -3.25
N GLN A 178 1.74 -5.81 -2.55
CA GLN A 178 0.42 -5.92 -1.95
C GLN A 178 -0.23 -4.53 -1.86
N GLY A 179 -1.55 -4.45 -2.01
CA GLY A 179 -2.36 -3.24 -1.95
C GLY A 179 -3.44 -3.28 -0.87
N THR A 180 -4.33 -2.28 -0.85
CA THR A 180 -5.60 -2.43 -0.11
C THR A 180 -6.56 -3.28 -0.93
N GLU A 181 -6.54 -3.07 -2.25
CA GLU A 181 -7.34 -3.71 -3.28
C GLU A 181 -6.82 -5.09 -3.69
N THR A 182 -5.58 -5.40 -3.32
CA THR A 182 -4.95 -6.68 -3.61
C THR A 182 -4.28 -7.20 -2.36
N THR A 183 -4.39 -8.50 -2.09
CA THR A 183 -3.57 -9.16 -1.06
C THR A 183 -2.15 -9.39 -1.62
N LEU A 184 -1.38 -10.35 -1.11
CA LEU A 184 -0.07 -10.67 -1.69
C LEU A 184 -0.24 -11.12 -3.15
N VAL A 185 0.40 -10.44 -4.10
CA VAL A 185 0.30 -10.80 -5.54
C VAL A 185 1.64 -11.22 -6.16
N CYS A 186 2.76 -10.67 -5.70
CA CYS A 186 4.10 -11.18 -6.00
C CYS A 186 5.03 -11.00 -4.81
N GLY A 187 6.07 -11.83 -4.76
CA GLY A 187 7.07 -11.81 -3.70
C GLY A 187 8.27 -12.67 -4.03
N ASN A 188 9.36 -12.46 -3.30
CA ASN A 188 10.45 -13.45 -3.21
C ASN A 188 9.98 -14.59 -2.29
N LEU A 189 9.43 -15.65 -2.89
CA LEU A 189 8.78 -16.75 -2.16
C LEU A 189 9.79 -17.72 -1.54
N LYS A 190 9.37 -18.39 -0.45
CA LYS A 190 10.21 -19.39 0.22
C LYS A 190 10.58 -20.52 -0.74
N GLY A 191 11.86 -20.87 -0.75
CA GLY A 191 12.42 -21.91 -1.62
C GLY A 191 12.70 -21.46 -3.06
N GLY A 192 12.35 -20.23 -3.44
CA GLY A 192 12.68 -19.64 -4.73
C GLY A 192 14.07 -19.00 -4.76
N LYS A 193 14.61 -18.80 -5.97
CA LYS A 193 15.79 -17.94 -6.18
C LYS A 193 15.42 -16.50 -5.81
N ILE A 194 16.31 -15.78 -5.14
CA ILE A 194 16.04 -14.41 -4.71
C ILE A 194 16.79 -13.45 -5.62
N LYS A 195 16.08 -12.47 -6.19
CA LYS A 195 16.69 -11.33 -6.88
C LYS A 195 16.52 -10.08 -6.04
N TYR A 196 17.63 -9.58 -5.50
CA TYR A 196 17.63 -8.36 -4.70
C TYR A 196 17.06 -7.19 -5.50
N SER A 197 16.26 -6.36 -4.82
CA SER A 197 15.56 -5.20 -5.40
C SER A 197 14.40 -5.53 -6.37
N SER A 198 14.25 -6.78 -6.80
CA SER A 198 13.04 -7.24 -7.49
C SER A 198 11.90 -7.44 -6.49
N MET A 199 10.66 -7.17 -6.91
CA MET A 199 9.45 -7.56 -6.16
C MET A 199 9.26 -9.08 -6.13
N GLY A 200 10.02 -9.83 -6.91
CA GLY A 200 9.94 -11.28 -7.00
C GLY A 200 8.97 -11.75 -8.09
N LEU A 201 8.57 -13.01 -7.98
CA LEU A 201 7.68 -13.68 -8.92
C LEU A 201 6.22 -13.57 -8.48
N PRO A 202 5.26 -13.66 -9.42
CA PRO A 202 3.85 -13.86 -9.08
C PRO A 202 3.65 -15.01 -8.10
N VAL A 203 2.72 -14.84 -7.15
CA VAL A 203 2.29 -15.94 -6.29
C VAL A 203 1.64 -17.02 -7.17
N PRO A 204 1.93 -18.32 -6.98
CA PRO A 204 1.28 -19.40 -7.69
C PRO A 204 -0.25 -19.25 -7.74
N GLY A 205 -0.82 -19.30 -8.94
CA GLY A 205 -2.26 -19.13 -9.17
C GLY A 205 -2.73 -17.68 -9.32
N VAL A 206 -1.85 -16.69 -9.18
CA VAL A 206 -2.15 -15.28 -9.44
C VAL A 206 -1.69 -14.92 -10.86
N PRO A 207 -2.60 -14.69 -11.82
CA PRO A 207 -2.26 -14.25 -13.16
C PRO A 207 -1.84 -12.77 -13.15
N LEU A 208 -0.61 -12.51 -12.73
CA LEU A 208 0.00 -11.19 -12.64
C LEU A 208 1.03 -11.02 -13.77
N THR A 209 0.94 -9.91 -14.48
CA THR A 209 1.92 -9.52 -15.51
C THR A 209 1.99 -7.99 -15.58
N ASP A 210 2.80 -7.45 -16.47
CA ASP A 210 2.77 -6.05 -16.84
C ASP A 210 2.29 -5.91 -18.29
N VAL A 211 1.41 -4.94 -18.54
CA VAL A 211 0.77 -4.72 -19.84
C VAL A 211 1.07 -3.34 -20.39
N ASN A 212 1.23 -3.27 -21.70
CA ASN A 212 1.40 -2.01 -22.43
C ASN A 212 0.06 -1.26 -22.59
N GLU A 213 0.07 -0.10 -23.25
CA GLU A 213 -1.13 0.72 -23.47
C GLU A 213 -2.21 0.01 -24.32
N LYS A 214 -1.86 -1.02 -25.08
CA LYS A 214 -2.81 -1.83 -25.87
C LYS A 214 -3.42 -2.98 -25.06
N GLY A 215 -2.98 -3.21 -23.82
CA GLY A 215 -3.44 -4.29 -22.95
C GLY A 215 -2.82 -5.66 -23.27
N ASP A 216 -1.74 -5.67 -24.05
CA ASP A 216 -0.91 -6.85 -24.31
C ASP A 216 0.25 -6.90 -23.31
N GLU A 217 0.75 -8.10 -23.02
CA GLU A 217 1.92 -8.26 -22.14
C GLU A 217 3.14 -7.55 -22.71
N SER A 218 3.91 -6.88 -21.85
CA SER A 218 5.14 -6.22 -22.26
C SER A 218 6.26 -7.24 -22.49
N PRO A 219 7.15 -7.02 -23.47
CA PRO A 219 8.41 -7.75 -23.58
C PRO A 219 9.30 -7.58 -22.35
N PRO A 220 10.25 -8.50 -22.12
CA PRO A 220 11.25 -8.35 -21.06
C PRO A 220 11.98 -7.00 -21.15
N PHE A 221 12.20 -6.39 -19.99
CA PHE A 221 12.83 -5.08 -19.76
C PHE A 221 12.08 -3.87 -20.33
N GLU A 222 10.87 -4.05 -20.85
CA GLU A 222 9.99 -2.95 -21.26
C GLU A 222 9.04 -2.57 -20.12
N GLU A 223 8.84 -1.26 -19.92
CA GLU A 223 7.97 -0.75 -18.86
C GLU A 223 6.48 -0.90 -19.22
N GLY A 224 5.75 -1.63 -18.40
CA GLY A 224 4.31 -1.77 -18.46
C GLY A 224 3.58 -1.31 -17.20
N LYS A 225 2.24 -1.33 -17.27
CA LYS A 225 1.35 -1.18 -16.11
C LYS A 225 1.14 -2.55 -15.49
N ILE A 226 1.31 -2.66 -14.17
CA ILE A 226 1.08 -3.93 -13.47
C ILE A 226 -0.40 -4.27 -13.52
N ALA A 227 -0.70 -5.44 -14.07
CA ALA A 227 -2.04 -5.93 -14.33
C ALA A 227 -2.23 -7.33 -13.74
N ILE A 228 -3.40 -7.55 -13.15
CA ILE A 228 -3.82 -8.86 -12.64
C ILE A 228 -5.07 -9.28 -13.40
N ALA A 229 -5.06 -10.45 -14.04
CA ALA A 229 -6.27 -10.92 -14.70
C ALA A 229 -7.33 -11.19 -13.63
N THR A 230 -8.55 -10.71 -13.82
CA THR A 230 -9.63 -10.88 -12.85
C THR A 230 -10.20 -12.29 -12.83
N THR A 231 -9.92 -13.05 -13.90
CA THR A 231 -10.26 -14.46 -14.07
C THR A 231 -8.99 -15.22 -14.43
N THR A 232 -8.81 -16.37 -13.81
CA THR A 232 -7.73 -17.32 -14.12
C THR A 232 -8.00 -18.04 -15.44
N SER A 233 -7.02 -18.79 -15.94
CA SER A 233 -7.16 -19.63 -17.13
C SER A 233 -8.28 -20.68 -17.02
N SER A 234 -8.64 -21.08 -15.80
CA SER A 234 -9.77 -21.98 -15.52
C SER A 234 -11.14 -21.31 -15.59
N GLY A 235 -11.20 -19.99 -15.80
CA GLY A 235 -12.43 -19.19 -15.72
C GLY A 235 -12.84 -18.80 -14.29
N ALA A 236 -12.19 -19.34 -13.26
CA ALA A 236 -12.43 -18.96 -11.87
C ALA A 236 -11.92 -17.53 -11.57
N ARG A 237 -12.59 -16.83 -10.66
CA ARG A 237 -12.16 -15.50 -10.17
C ARG A 237 -10.79 -15.58 -9.49
N THR A 238 -9.92 -14.62 -9.78
CA THR A 238 -8.63 -14.48 -9.08
C THR A 238 -8.86 -14.04 -7.64
N ILE A 239 -8.44 -14.88 -6.68
CA ILE A 239 -8.75 -14.67 -5.26
C ILE A 239 -8.00 -13.48 -4.64
N ASN A 240 -6.85 -13.08 -5.19
CA ASN A 240 -6.01 -12.03 -4.60
C ASN A 240 -6.48 -10.60 -4.94
N VAL A 241 -7.54 -10.47 -5.75
CA VAL A 241 -8.16 -9.19 -6.11
C VAL A 241 -9.42 -9.02 -5.28
N PHE A 242 -9.56 -7.87 -4.60
CA PHE A 242 -10.77 -7.46 -3.90
C PHE A 242 -12.05 -7.63 -4.74
N SER A 243 -13.20 -7.73 -4.08
CA SER A 243 -14.49 -7.92 -4.73
C SER A 243 -14.84 -6.75 -5.64
N SER A 244 -14.82 -5.52 -5.09
CA SER A 244 -15.16 -4.28 -5.80
C SER A 244 -14.93 -3.03 -4.95
N TYR A 245 -14.92 -1.86 -5.58
CA TYR A 245 -15.10 -0.60 -4.86
C TYR A 245 -16.58 -0.42 -4.58
N MET A 246 -16.91 -0.10 -3.33
CA MET A 246 -18.26 0.23 -2.93
C MET A 246 -18.42 1.75 -2.83
N SER A 247 -19.48 2.29 -3.42
CA SER A 247 -19.87 3.68 -3.26
C SER A 247 -20.82 3.86 -2.05
N PRO A 248 -21.02 5.09 -1.54
CA PRO A 248 -21.97 5.35 -0.45
C PRO A 248 -23.43 4.94 -0.78
N ASP A 249 -23.81 4.95 -2.06
CA ASP A 249 -25.11 4.45 -2.56
C ASP A 249 -25.14 2.92 -2.75
N ARG A 250 -24.11 2.19 -2.28
CA ARG A 250 -23.96 0.72 -2.37
C ARG A 250 -23.84 0.18 -3.80
N LYS A 251 -23.50 1.02 -4.78
CA LYS A 251 -23.09 0.53 -6.08
C LYS A 251 -21.70 -0.07 -5.94
N VAL A 252 -21.51 -1.21 -6.57
CA VAL A 252 -20.24 -1.94 -6.59
C VAL A 252 -19.64 -1.86 -7.97
N MET A 253 -18.35 -1.57 -8.05
CA MET A 253 -17.63 -1.51 -9.32
C MET A 253 -16.23 -2.07 -9.14
N LEU A 254 -15.89 -3.06 -9.97
CA LEU A 254 -14.51 -3.51 -10.13
C LEU A 254 -13.96 -2.89 -11.42
N PRO A 255 -13.00 -1.95 -11.36
CA PRO A 255 -12.41 -1.38 -12.56
C PRO A 255 -11.66 -2.46 -13.33
N GLN A 256 -12.05 -2.65 -14.57
CA GLN A 256 -11.45 -3.62 -15.47
C GLN A 256 -11.07 -2.94 -16.78
N GLN A 257 -9.89 -3.26 -17.28
CA GLN A 257 -9.49 -2.95 -18.64
C GLN A 257 -9.59 -4.23 -19.46
N GLN A 258 -10.33 -4.17 -20.58
CA GLN A 258 -10.46 -5.31 -21.47
C GLN A 258 -9.15 -5.50 -22.23
N GLY A 259 -8.51 -6.65 -22.05
CA GLY A 259 -7.41 -7.13 -22.88
C GLY A 259 -7.94 -8.04 -24.00
N ARG A 260 -7.02 -8.55 -24.84
CA ARG A 260 -7.40 -9.45 -25.94
C ARG A 260 -7.91 -10.80 -25.46
N SER A 261 -7.33 -11.33 -24.39
CA SER A 261 -7.61 -12.68 -23.88
C SER A 261 -8.33 -12.70 -22.52
N CYS A 262 -8.26 -11.62 -21.75
CA CYS A 262 -8.89 -11.54 -20.43
C CYS A 262 -9.18 -10.08 -20.02
N SER A 263 -9.86 -9.92 -18.88
CA SER A 263 -10.07 -8.62 -18.25
C SER A 263 -9.02 -8.38 -17.16
N TRP A 264 -8.36 -7.22 -17.22
CA TRP A 264 -7.28 -6.84 -16.34
C TRP A 264 -7.77 -5.89 -15.24
N TYR A 265 -7.43 -6.19 -13.99
CA TYR A 265 -7.40 -5.20 -12.92
C TYR A 265 -6.02 -4.52 -12.91
N LEU A 266 -5.99 -3.22 -13.16
CA LEU A 266 -4.77 -2.42 -13.09
C LEU A 266 -4.55 -1.91 -11.68
N THR A 267 -3.40 -2.23 -11.10
CA THR A 267 -3.00 -1.75 -9.76
C THR A 267 -2.73 -0.23 -9.74
N GLY A 268 -2.41 0.34 -10.91
CA GLY A 268 -1.97 1.73 -11.07
C GLY A 268 -0.46 1.92 -10.91
N ASP A 269 0.25 0.86 -10.56
CA ASP A 269 1.71 0.79 -10.45
C ASP A 269 2.34 0.39 -11.79
N ARG A 270 3.60 0.79 -11.99
CA ARG A 270 4.38 0.47 -13.19
C ARG A 270 5.55 -0.43 -12.84
N ALA A 271 5.85 -1.38 -13.70
CA ALA A 271 6.95 -2.32 -13.54
C ALA A 271 7.47 -2.75 -14.91
N TYR A 272 8.58 -3.45 -14.92
CA TYR A 272 9.01 -4.27 -16.05
C TYR A 272 9.33 -5.68 -15.54
N LYS A 273 9.21 -6.68 -16.40
CA LYS A 273 9.70 -8.04 -16.15
C LYS A 273 11.12 -8.19 -16.67
N ASP A 274 11.93 -9.06 -16.06
CA ASP A 274 13.17 -9.54 -16.69
C ASP A 274 12.96 -10.88 -17.40
N GLU A 275 14.02 -11.42 -18.01
CA GLU A 275 13.98 -12.71 -18.74
C GLU A 275 13.57 -13.91 -17.88
N ASP A 276 13.71 -13.83 -16.55
CA ASP A 276 13.25 -14.88 -15.63
C ASP A 276 11.85 -14.56 -15.05
N GLU A 277 11.10 -13.63 -15.66
CA GLU A 277 9.76 -13.15 -15.26
C GLU A 277 9.69 -12.45 -13.89
N TYR A 278 10.83 -12.03 -13.33
CA TYR A 278 10.84 -11.26 -12.08
C TYR A 278 10.35 -9.84 -12.32
N LEU A 279 9.45 -9.36 -11.46
CA LEU A 279 8.89 -8.03 -11.58
C LEU A 279 9.77 -6.99 -10.86
N TRP A 280 10.06 -5.90 -11.54
CA TRP A 280 10.87 -4.80 -11.04
C TRP A 280 10.03 -3.53 -10.96
N PHE A 281 9.84 -3.01 -9.74
CA PHE A 281 8.97 -1.87 -9.53
C PHE A 281 9.59 -0.59 -10.08
N VAL A 282 8.89 0.09 -10.98
CA VAL A 282 9.31 1.40 -11.50
C VAL A 282 8.71 2.48 -10.60
N SER A 283 9.41 2.74 -9.49
CA SER A 283 9.02 3.76 -8.52
C SER A 283 9.92 4.97 -8.55
N PRO A 284 9.36 6.19 -8.39
CA PRO A 284 10.16 7.35 -7.99
C PRO A 284 10.97 7.09 -6.71
N PHE A 285 10.53 6.14 -5.88
CA PHE A 285 11.19 5.81 -4.62
C PHE A 285 12.63 5.30 -4.79
N GLU A 286 12.95 4.61 -5.89
CA GLU A 286 14.32 4.16 -6.15
C GLU A 286 15.26 5.36 -6.23
N VAL A 287 14.86 6.37 -7.00
CA VAL A 287 15.60 7.64 -7.12
C VAL A 287 15.61 8.40 -5.79
N GLU A 288 14.49 8.45 -5.05
CA GLU A 288 14.43 9.08 -3.72
C GLU A 288 15.37 8.41 -2.71
N SER A 289 15.47 7.07 -2.74
CA SER A 289 16.34 6.31 -1.84
C SER A 289 17.82 6.60 -2.06
N VAL A 290 18.21 6.80 -3.33
CA VAL A 290 19.57 7.18 -3.70
C VAL A 290 19.83 8.63 -3.30
N LEU A 291 18.88 9.53 -3.57
CA LEU A 291 18.99 10.93 -3.17
C LEU A 291 19.21 11.08 -1.65
N LYS A 292 18.49 10.29 -0.84
CA LYS A 292 18.63 10.28 0.62
C LYS A 292 20.00 9.84 1.13
N LYS A 293 20.82 9.15 0.33
CA LYS A 293 22.20 8.80 0.72
C LYS A 293 23.14 10.00 0.68
N HIS A 294 22.77 11.07 -0.03
CA HIS A 294 23.60 12.26 -0.15
C HIS A 294 23.49 13.14 1.10
N ALA A 295 24.63 13.61 1.63
CA ALA A 295 24.68 14.37 2.88
C ALA A 295 23.77 15.62 2.89
N ALA A 296 23.69 16.31 1.75
CA ALA A 296 22.87 17.52 1.61
C ALA A 296 21.34 17.28 1.71
N VAL A 297 20.84 16.04 1.57
CA VAL A 297 19.42 15.75 1.40
C VAL A 297 18.78 15.31 2.73
N ILE A 298 17.88 16.12 3.29
CA ILE A 298 17.01 15.71 4.41
C ILE A 298 15.86 14.85 3.91
N GLU A 299 15.14 15.36 2.92
CA GLU A 299 13.97 14.71 2.36
C GLU A 299 13.87 15.00 0.86
N SER A 300 13.32 14.03 0.12
CA SER A 300 13.16 14.16 -1.32
C SER A 300 11.82 13.59 -1.79
N ALA A 301 11.24 14.22 -2.80
CA ALA A 301 10.11 13.68 -3.55
C ALA A 301 10.40 13.73 -5.05
N VAL A 302 10.26 12.61 -5.74
CA VAL A 302 10.52 12.50 -7.17
C VAL A 302 9.20 12.32 -7.94
N MET A 303 9.09 13.00 -9.08
CA MET A 303 7.96 12.86 -9.98
C MET A 303 8.34 13.11 -11.44
N ALA A 304 7.54 12.58 -12.37
CA ALA A 304 7.66 12.93 -13.78
C ALA A 304 7.30 14.40 -14.02
N SER A 305 8.09 15.06 -14.85
CA SER A 305 7.98 16.46 -15.26
C SER A 305 7.91 16.54 -16.78
N PRO A 306 7.01 17.31 -17.40
CA PRO A 306 7.07 17.53 -18.83
C PRO A 306 8.38 18.24 -19.18
N ASP A 307 8.97 17.85 -20.30
CA ASP A 307 10.22 18.42 -20.81
C ASP A 307 10.05 18.72 -22.31
N PRO A 308 10.49 19.90 -22.79
CA PRO A 308 10.32 20.29 -24.20
C PRO A 308 10.95 19.29 -25.17
N ASP A 309 12.08 18.69 -24.80
CA ASP A 309 12.89 17.87 -25.71
C ASP A 309 12.63 16.36 -25.54
N ARG A 310 12.23 15.93 -24.33
CA ARG A 310 12.16 14.50 -23.97
C ARG A 310 10.77 13.97 -23.61
N VAL A 311 9.71 14.74 -23.85
CA VAL A 311 8.31 14.47 -23.46
C VAL A 311 8.11 14.48 -21.94
N LYS A 312 8.84 13.65 -21.17
CA LYS A 312 8.87 13.64 -19.70
C LYS A 312 10.27 13.33 -19.15
N VAL A 313 10.69 14.06 -18.14
CA VAL A 313 11.93 13.85 -17.37
C VAL A 313 11.64 13.63 -15.89
N VAL A 314 12.61 13.08 -15.17
CA VAL A 314 12.54 12.85 -13.73
C VAL A 314 12.90 14.14 -13.01
N LYS A 315 11.96 14.70 -12.25
CA LYS A 315 12.17 15.89 -11.40
C LYS A 315 12.15 15.53 -9.92
N ALA A 316 13.19 15.93 -9.20
CA ALA A 316 13.30 15.82 -7.76
C ALA A 316 13.02 17.16 -7.08
N PHE A 317 12.21 17.12 -6.03
CA PHE A 317 12.07 18.18 -5.04
C PHE A 317 12.85 17.77 -3.80
N ILE A 318 13.80 18.60 -3.39
CA ILE A 318 14.75 18.27 -2.32
C ILE A 318 14.63 19.30 -1.19
N VAL A 319 14.50 18.82 0.03
CA VAL A 319 14.66 19.61 1.25
C VAL A 319 16.12 19.45 1.69
N LEU A 320 16.84 20.56 1.71
CA LEU A 320 18.26 20.60 2.05
C LEU A 320 18.50 20.66 3.55
N GLN A 321 19.65 20.15 3.98
CA GLN A 321 20.21 20.46 5.30
C GLN A 321 20.59 21.94 5.40
N GLU A 322 20.45 22.52 6.61
CA GLU A 322 20.70 23.95 6.84
C GLU A 322 22.11 24.38 6.41
N GLU A 323 23.11 23.53 6.66
CA GLU A 323 24.51 23.76 6.30
C GLU A 323 24.74 23.90 4.78
N PHE A 324 23.85 23.29 3.98
CA PHE A 324 23.95 23.29 2.52
C PHE A 324 23.08 24.37 1.86
N LYS A 325 22.22 25.08 2.61
CA LYS A 325 21.35 26.13 2.05
C LYS A 325 22.11 27.37 1.58
N LEU A 326 23.30 27.63 2.13
CA LEU A 326 24.15 28.78 1.78
C LEU A 326 25.04 28.50 0.56
N GLN A 327 25.11 27.26 0.09
CA GLN A 327 25.94 26.90 -1.07
C GLN A 327 25.29 27.35 -2.38
N ASN A 328 26.11 27.49 -3.43
CA ASN A 328 25.60 27.81 -4.76
C ASN A 328 24.68 26.67 -5.25
N PRO A 329 23.41 26.96 -5.56
CA PRO A 329 22.43 25.92 -5.89
C PRO A 329 22.79 25.15 -7.17
N ASP A 330 23.36 25.79 -8.19
CA ASP A 330 23.67 25.12 -9.46
C ASP A 330 24.83 24.13 -9.30
N SER A 331 25.83 24.49 -8.49
CA SER A 331 26.94 23.60 -8.15
C SER A 331 26.46 22.37 -7.37
N LEU A 332 25.58 22.59 -6.39
CA LEU A 332 25.03 21.50 -5.57
C LEU A 332 24.10 20.58 -6.39
N ILE A 333 23.34 21.13 -7.33
CA ILE A 333 22.54 20.33 -8.28
C ILE A 333 23.45 19.42 -9.11
N ALA A 334 24.53 19.96 -9.68
CA ALA A 334 25.47 19.18 -10.49
C ALA A 334 26.15 18.07 -9.67
N GLU A 335 26.50 18.34 -8.41
CA GLU A 335 27.06 17.37 -7.47
C GLU A 335 26.07 16.22 -7.19
N ILE A 336 24.84 16.55 -6.79
CA ILE A 336 23.80 15.56 -6.49
C ILE A 336 23.48 14.71 -7.73
N GLN A 337 23.43 15.32 -8.91
CA GLN A 337 23.24 14.60 -10.17
C GLN A 337 24.38 13.64 -10.48
N LYS A 338 25.63 14.07 -10.28
CA LYS A 338 26.82 13.23 -10.46
C LYS A 338 26.80 12.04 -9.50
N PHE A 339 26.42 12.27 -8.24
CA PHE A 339 26.25 11.21 -7.26
C PHE A 339 25.19 10.19 -7.69
N CYS A 340 24.00 10.64 -8.10
CA CYS A 340 22.92 9.76 -8.55
C CYS A 340 23.30 8.94 -9.79
N LYS A 341 24.03 9.53 -10.75
CA LYS A 341 24.53 8.83 -11.95
C LYS A 341 25.54 7.73 -11.63
N LYS A 342 26.25 7.83 -10.50
CA LYS A 342 27.19 6.79 -10.04
C LYS A 342 26.46 5.61 -9.40
N GLU A 343 25.38 5.89 -8.67
CA GLU A 343 24.62 4.90 -7.89
C GLU A 343 23.46 4.25 -8.66
N THR A 344 23.03 4.83 -9.78
CA THR A 344 21.87 4.36 -10.56
C THR A 344 22.15 4.31 -12.05
N ALA A 345 21.31 3.56 -12.78
CA ALA A 345 21.39 3.55 -14.24
C ALA A 345 21.20 4.97 -14.82
N PRO A 346 21.97 5.37 -15.86
CA PRO A 346 22.00 6.74 -16.37
C PRO A 346 20.67 7.33 -16.86
N TYR A 347 19.62 6.53 -17.06
CA TYR A 347 18.29 7.04 -17.44
C TYR A 347 17.38 7.31 -16.22
N LYS A 348 17.72 6.81 -15.03
CA LYS A 348 16.89 6.92 -13.82
C LYS A 348 17.16 8.18 -12.98
N TYR A 349 18.34 8.79 -13.11
CA TYR A 349 18.69 9.96 -12.28
C TYR A 349 17.75 11.16 -12.53
N SER A 350 17.59 12.04 -11.55
CA SER A 350 16.77 13.25 -11.71
C SER A 350 17.48 14.30 -12.57
N GLN A 351 16.95 14.57 -13.76
CA GLN A 351 17.49 15.59 -14.67
C GLN A 351 17.12 17.01 -14.22
N GLN A 352 16.00 17.16 -13.51
CA GLN A 352 15.57 18.43 -12.94
C GLN A 352 15.57 18.32 -11.41
N ILE A 353 16.26 19.24 -10.73
CA ILE A 353 16.29 19.30 -9.26
C ILE A 353 15.80 20.67 -8.84
N GLN A 354 14.95 20.71 -7.81
CA GLN A 354 14.47 21.93 -7.21
C GLN A 354 14.53 21.84 -5.68
N PHE A 355 15.15 22.84 -5.07
CA PHE A 355 15.18 22.95 -3.62
C PHE A 355 13.88 23.57 -3.10
N VAL A 356 13.29 22.98 -2.06
CA VAL A 356 12.01 23.40 -1.48
C VAL A 356 12.05 23.36 0.04
N GLU A 357 11.18 24.15 0.66
CA GLU A 357 10.96 24.12 2.10
C GLU A 357 10.23 22.83 2.53
N PRO A 358 10.42 22.36 3.79
CA PRO A 358 9.77 21.15 4.29
C PRO A 358 8.23 21.16 4.16
N SER A 359 7.61 22.33 4.30
CA SER A 359 6.16 22.53 4.20
C SER A 359 5.60 22.23 2.80
N PHE A 360 6.45 22.24 1.76
CA PHE A 360 6.07 21.92 0.39
C PHE A 360 5.75 20.42 0.21
N LEU A 361 6.41 19.54 0.96
CA LEU A 361 6.23 18.09 0.89
C LEU A 361 5.08 17.62 1.78
N LEU A 362 3.84 17.92 1.37
CA LEU A 362 2.62 17.56 2.11
C LEU A 362 2.50 16.05 2.33
N LYS A 363 2.25 15.62 3.58
CA LYS A 363 2.12 14.19 3.97
C LYS A 363 0.69 13.81 4.35
N THR A 364 0.38 12.52 4.28
CA THR A 364 -0.81 11.89 4.90
C THR A 364 -0.57 11.63 6.39
N ILE A 365 -1.63 11.26 7.11
CA ILE A 365 -1.53 10.77 8.51
C ILE A 365 -0.61 9.55 8.66
N SER A 366 -0.36 8.81 7.56
CA SER A 366 0.56 7.68 7.50
C SER A 366 1.99 8.06 7.09
N GLY A 367 2.29 9.36 6.97
CA GLY A 367 3.60 9.87 6.58
C GLY A 367 3.90 9.79 5.07
N LYS A 368 2.96 9.36 4.22
CA LYS A 368 3.17 9.26 2.77
C LYS A 368 3.01 10.62 2.09
N ILE A 369 3.91 10.96 1.18
CA ILE A 369 3.85 12.21 0.40
C ILE A 369 2.61 12.23 -0.52
N LYS A 370 1.82 13.31 -0.47
CA LYS A 370 0.62 13.53 -1.27
C LYS A 370 0.97 14.00 -2.69
N ARG A 371 1.48 13.09 -3.52
CA ARG A 371 1.95 13.38 -4.88
C ARG A 371 0.89 14.00 -5.82
N VAL A 372 -0.41 13.75 -5.61
CA VAL A 372 -1.47 14.40 -6.41
C VAL A 372 -1.59 15.89 -6.11
N LYS A 373 -1.51 16.28 -4.83
CA LYS A 373 -1.47 17.71 -4.47
C LYS A 373 -0.19 18.36 -4.99
N LEU A 374 0.95 17.67 -4.91
CA LEU A 374 2.22 18.13 -5.49
C LEU A 374 2.11 18.37 -7.01
N ARG A 375 1.50 17.42 -7.76
CA ARG A 375 1.21 17.57 -9.20
C ARG A 375 0.28 18.75 -9.48
N ALA A 376 -0.78 18.92 -8.68
CA ALA A 376 -1.74 20.01 -8.84
C ALA A 376 -1.10 21.38 -8.55
N LEU A 377 -0.29 21.47 -7.50
CA LEU A 377 0.44 22.67 -7.11
C LEU A 377 1.44 23.08 -8.20
N LYS A 378 2.18 22.10 -8.75
CA LYS A 378 3.05 22.31 -9.90
C LYS A 378 2.28 22.82 -11.12
N LYS A 379 1.13 22.21 -11.44
CA LYS A 379 0.30 22.64 -12.56
C LYS A 379 -0.19 24.09 -12.37
N ALA A 380 -0.68 24.42 -11.18
CA ALA A 380 -1.16 25.76 -10.85
C ALA A 380 -0.07 26.84 -10.90
N LEU A 381 1.16 26.50 -10.47
CA LEU A 381 2.30 27.42 -10.48
C LEU A 381 2.89 27.59 -11.88
N ALA A 382 2.90 26.54 -12.70
CA ALA A 382 3.24 26.64 -14.13
C ALA A 382 2.28 27.57 -14.89
N THR A 383 0.99 27.56 -14.54
CA THR A 383 -0.01 28.50 -15.10
C THR A 383 0.20 29.96 -14.68
N ARG A 384 0.92 30.20 -13.58
CA ARG A 384 1.23 31.54 -13.06
C ARG A 384 2.56 32.12 -13.57
N GLY A 385 3.24 31.45 -14.52
CA GLY A 385 4.51 31.90 -15.08
C GLY A 385 5.69 31.83 -14.12
N VAL A 386 5.51 31.26 -12.92
CA VAL A 386 6.61 31.00 -11.99
C VAL A 386 7.38 29.80 -12.52
N LYS A 387 8.63 30.01 -12.94
CA LYS A 387 9.53 28.90 -13.28
C LYS A 387 9.71 28.04 -12.04
N ILE A 388 9.16 26.82 -12.11
CA ILE A 388 9.32 25.76 -11.11
C ILE A 388 10.12 24.65 -11.73
#